data_AF-A0A3N5KY97-F1
#
_entry.id   AF-A0A3N5KY97-F1
#
_cell.length_a   1.000
_cell.length_b   1.000
_cell.length_c   1.000
_cell.angle_alpha   90.00
_cell.angle_beta   90.00
_cell.angle_gamma   90.00
#
_symmetry.space_group_name_H-M   'P 1'
#
loop_
_entity.id
_entity.type
_entity.pdbx_description
1 polymer ?
#
loop_
_entity_poly.entity_id
_entity_poly.type
_entity_poly.pdbx_seq_one_letter_code
_entity_poly.pdbx_strand_id
1 'polypeptide(L)' 'MSTINSFEELDIWKEASEIALNVYSITSIGDLKRDHGLKDQLQRAVVSISNNIAEGFEYDNNKDFIKYLRYAKGSA' A
#
# COMPACT_ATOMS: atom_id res chain seq x y z
N MET A 1 -4.21 -7.09 26.25
CA MET A 1 -4.67 -6.67 24.92
C MET A 1 -3.43 -6.32 24.14
N SER A 2 -3.21 -6.86 22.95
CA SER A 2 -2.00 -6.52 22.18
C SER A 2 -2.13 -5.06 21.75
N THR A 3 -1.39 -4.18 22.39
CA THR A 3 -1.12 -2.83 21.91
C THR A 3 -0.23 -2.98 20.69
N ILE A 4 -0.83 -2.88 19.51
CA ILE A 4 -0.09 -2.68 18.26
C ILE A 4 0.59 -1.32 18.40
N ASN A 5 1.92 -1.28 18.37
CA ASN A 5 2.67 -0.05 18.65
C ASN A 5 3.18 0.62 17.37
N SER A 6 3.14 -0.09 16.25
CA SER A 6 3.54 0.44 14.94
C SER A 6 2.70 -0.16 13.83
N PHE A 7 2.61 0.54 12.70
CA PHE A 7 1.84 0.05 11.55
C PHE A 7 2.47 -1.20 10.91
N GLU A 8 3.77 -1.41 11.07
CA GLU A 8 4.49 -2.58 10.54
C GLU A 8 4.04 -3.90 11.20
N GLU A 9 3.45 -3.82 12.39
CA GLU A 9 2.85 -4.98 13.04
C GLU A 9 1.52 -5.40 12.38
N LEU A 10 0.85 -4.50 11.65
CA LEU A 10 -0.43 -4.78 10.98
C LEU A 10 -0.26 -5.74 9.81
N ASP A 11 -1.00 -6.85 9.82
CA ASP A 11 -0.97 -7.83 8.72
C ASP A 11 -1.43 -7.21 7.39
N ILE A 12 -2.42 -6.32 7.42
CA ILE A 12 -2.87 -5.58 6.23
C ILE A 12 -1.78 -4.71 5.60
N TRP A 13 -0.84 -4.19 6.40
CA TRP A 13 0.27 -3.39 5.89
C TRP A 13 1.35 -4.30 5.27
N LYS A 14 1.62 -5.46 5.90
CA LYS A 14 2.55 -6.46 5.37
C LYS A 14 2.06 -7.00 4.03
N GLU A 15 0.79 -7.35 3.93
CA GLU A 15 0.17 -7.82 2.68
C GLU A 15 0.21 -6.73 1.59
N ALA A 16 -0.11 -5.47 1.93
CA ALA A 16 0.00 -4.37 0.98
C ALA A 16 1.45 -4.17 0.48
N SER A 17 2.43 -4.32 1.37
CA SER A 17 3.85 -4.24 1.03
C SER A 17 4.30 -5.39 0.12
N GLU A 18 3.81 -6.60 0.35
CA GLU A 18 4.06 -7.76 -0.52
C GLU A 18 3.45 -7.58 -1.91
N ILE A 19 2.22 -7.05 -2.00
CA ILE A 19 1.60 -6.69 -3.29
C ILE A 19 2.48 -5.68 -4.06
N ALA A 20 3.00 -4.66 -3.37
CA ALA A 20 3.89 -3.69 -3.99
C ALA A 20 5.16 -4.38 -4.54
N LEU A 21 5.83 -5.23 -3.76
CA LEU A 21 7.00 -5.98 -4.22
C LEU A 21 6.71 -6.83 -5.45
N ASN A 22 5.57 -7.52 -5.47
CA ASN A 22 5.15 -8.35 -6.60
C ASN A 22 4.92 -7.51 -7.87
N VAL A 23 4.25 -6.36 -7.76
CA VAL A 23 4.03 -5.46 -8.90
C VAL A 23 5.34 -4.85 -9.39
N TYR A 24 6.24 -4.45 -8.50
CA TYR A 24 7.58 -3.98 -8.90
C TYR A 24 8.35 -5.06 -9.65
N SER A 25 8.28 -6.32 -9.20
CA SER A 25 8.89 -7.45 -9.88
C SER A 25 8.33 -7.63 -11.30
N ILE A 26 7.00 -7.72 -11.45
CA ILE A 26 6.34 -7.94 -12.74
C ILE A 26 6.56 -6.76 -13.70
N THR A 27 6.54 -5.53 -13.19
CA THR A 27 6.74 -4.33 -14.02
C THR A 27 8.21 -4.05 -14.37
N SER A 28 9.16 -4.80 -13.80
CA SER A 28 10.59 -4.68 -14.11
C SER A 28 11.05 -5.56 -15.28
N ILE A 29 10.16 -6.41 -15.82
CA ILE A 29 10.45 -7.39 -16.86
C ILE A 29 9.49 -7.27 -18.06
N GLY A 30 9.83 -7.95 -19.17
CA GLY A 30 8.99 -8.04 -20.36
C GLY A 30 8.62 -6.69 -20.99
N ASP A 31 7.46 -6.65 -21.62
CA ASP A 31 6.94 -5.44 -22.30
C ASP A 31 6.54 -4.34 -21.30
N LEU A 32 6.06 -4.72 -20.11
CA LEU A 32 5.69 -3.78 -19.04
C LEU A 32 6.88 -2.92 -18.59
N LYS A 33 8.12 -3.42 -18.67
CA LYS A 33 9.32 -2.62 -18.37
C LYS A 33 9.40 -1.36 -19.24
N ARG A 34 8.97 -1.46 -20.49
CA ARG A 34 9.04 -0.42 -21.54
C ARG A 34 7.76 0.41 -21.64
N ASP A 35 6.64 -0.10 -21.14
CA ASP A 35 5.41 0.68 -21.00
C ASP A 35 5.49 1.57 -19.75
N HIS A 36 6.17 2.72 -19.89
CA HIS A 36 6.37 3.67 -18.81
C HIS A 36 5.04 4.21 -18.23
N GLY A 37 4.01 4.35 -19.06
CA GLY A 37 2.71 4.87 -18.60
C GLY A 37 2.01 3.89 -17.67
N LEU A 38 1.84 2.65 -18.13
CA LEU A 38 1.16 1.62 -17.35
C LEU A 38 1.99 1.21 -16.13
N LYS A 39 3.31 1.04 -16.28
CA LYS A 39 4.23 0.74 -15.18
C LYS A 39 4.11 1.76 -14.05
N ASP A 40 4.22 3.05 -14.37
CA ASP A 40 4.22 4.10 -13.34
C ASP A 40 2.85 4.18 -12.65
N GLN A 41 1.75 3.99 -13.37
CA GLN A 41 0.41 3.94 -12.76
C GLN A 41 0.27 2.76 -11.80
N LEU A 42 0.69 1.56 -12.21
CA LEU A 42 0.62 0.37 -11.36
C LEU A 42 1.49 0.51 -10.10
N GLN A 43 2.75 0.92 -10.25
CA GLN A 43 3.68 1.08 -9.13
C GLN A 43 3.19 2.13 -8.12
N ARG A 44 2.66 3.26 -8.60
CA ARG A 44 2.10 4.29 -7.73
C ARG A 44 0.84 3.84 -7.00
N ALA A 45 -0.05 3.12 -7.68
CA ALA A 45 -1.27 2.61 -7.08
C ALA A 45 -0.97 1.63 -5.94
N VAL A 46 -0.09 0.64 -6.15
CA VAL A 46 0.22 -0.35 -5.11
C VAL A 46 0.97 0.23 -3.91
N VAL A 47 1.89 1.17 -4.12
CA VAL A 47 2.60 1.84 -3.01
C VAL A 47 1.64 2.74 -2.20
N SER A 48 0.64 3.33 -2.86
CA SER A 48 -0.40 4.12 -2.19
C SER A 48 -1.18 3.30 -1.16
N ILE A 49 -1.35 1.99 -1.35
CA ILE A 49 -2.08 1.13 -0.41
C ILE A 49 -1.38 1.09 0.95
N SER A 50 -0.10 0.70 1.00
CA SER A 50 0.66 0.61 2.26
C SER A 50 0.90 1.99 2.89
N ASN A 51 1.14 3.02 2.07
CA ASN A 51 1.30 4.39 2.56
C ASN A 51 0.04 4.90 3.26
N ASN A 52 -1.15 4.70 2.67
CA ASN A 52 -2.39 5.12 3.32
C ASN A 52 -2.66 4.33 4.61
N ILE A 53 -2.32 3.04 4.67
CA ILE A 53 -2.45 2.26 5.91
C ILE A 53 -1.55 2.83 7.01
N ALA A 54 -0.29 3.09 6.70
CA ALA A 54 0.67 3.67 7.65
C ALA A 54 0.24 5.06 8.09
N GLU A 55 -0.07 5.96 7.14
CA GLU A 55 -0.50 7.33 7.43
C GLU A 55 -1.78 7.34 8.30
N GLY A 56 -2.75 6.48 7.99
CA GLY A 56 -3.97 6.33 8.78
C GLY A 56 -3.73 5.84 10.21
N PHE A 57 -2.76 4.95 10.41
CA PHE A 57 -2.41 4.41 11.73
C PHE A 57 -1.76 5.47 12.61
N GLU A 58 -0.86 6.29 12.05
CA GLU A 58 -0.13 7.35 12.77
C GLU A 58 -1.04 8.47 13.34
N TYR A 59 -2.29 8.58 12.87
CA TYR A 59 -3.25 9.54 13.42
C TYR A 59 -3.82 9.15 14.80
N ASP A 60 -3.50 7.95 15.30
CA ASP A 60 -3.87 7.45 16.64
C ASP A 60 -5.37 7.62 16.98
N ASN A 61 -6.22 7.50 15.98
CA ASN A 61 -7.67 7.50 16.17
C ASN A 61 -8.42 6.73 15.08
N ASN A 62 -9.51 6.07 15.48
CA ASN A 62 -10.26 5.19 14.59
C ASN A 62 -10.92 5.91 13.42
N LYS A 63 -11.33 7.18 13.59
CA LYS A 63 -12.07 7.91 12.55
C LYS A 63 -11.17 8.21 11.35
N ASP A 64 -9.96 8.70 11.61
CA ASP A 64 -8.98 8.95 10.56
C ASP A 64 -8.44 7.64 10.00
N PHE A 65 -8.15 6.64 10.85
CA PHE A 65 -7.70 5.35 10.34
C PHE A 65 -8.69 4.74 9.34
N ILE A 66 -9.99 4.73 9.65
CA ILE A 66 -11.04 4.27 8.72
C ILE A 66 -11.07 5.08 7.42
N LYS A 67 -10.89 6.40 7.49
CA LYS A 67 -10.85 7.27 6.29
C LYS A 67 -9.69 6.87 5.38
N TYR A 68 -8.51 6.67 5.94
CA TYR A 68 -7.32 6.28 5.19
C TYR A 68 -7.39 4.85 4.66
N LEU A 69 -8.00 3.92 5.39
CA LEU A 69 -8.29 2.56 4.87
C LEU A 69 -9.20 2.60 3.63
N ARG A 70 -10.10 3.58 3.52
CA ARG A 70 -10.90 3.78 2.30
C ARG A 70 -10.06 4.28 1.12
N TYR A 71 -9.07 5.13 1.37
CA TYR A 71 -8.12 5.56 0.34
C TYR A 71 -7.20 4.43 -0.12
N ALA A 72 -6.71 3.61 0.83
CA ALA A 72 -5.98 2.39 0.52
C ALA A 72 -6.82 1.45 -0.36
N LYS A 73 -8.09 1.22 0.01
CA LYS A 73 -9.03 0.41 -0.79
C LYS A 73 -9.31 1.00 -2.17
N GLY A 74 -9.34 2.32 -2.32
CA GLY A 74 -9.50 2.98 -3.62
C GLY A 74 -8.29 2.86 -4.55
N SER A 75 -7.12 2.50 -4.00
CA SER A 75 -5.88 2.28 -4.76
C SER A 75 -5.68 0.82 -5.19
N ALA A 76 -6.44 -0.12 -4.63
CA ALA A 76 -6.40 -1.56 -4.90
C ALA A 76 -7.34 -1.96 -6.04
#